data_AF-A0A4U5QH30-F1
#
_entry.id   AF-A0A4U5QH30-F1
#
_cell.length_a   1.000
_cell.length_b   1.000
_cell.length_c   1.000
_cell.angle_alpha   90.00
_cell.angle_beta   90.00
_cell.angle_gamma   90.00
#
_symmetry.space_group_name_H-M   'P 1'
#
loop_
_entity.id
_entity.type
_entity.pdbx_description
1 polymer ?
#
loop_
_entity_poly.entity_id
_entity_poly.type
_entity_poly.pdbx_seq_one_letter_code
_entity_poly.pdbx_strand_id
1 'polypeptide(L)'
;MEVQILSRKLIAPSSPTPPHLQNLKVSCFDQVAPSIYLPCIFYYPADGDQNNEKRSKEMEKSLAETLSLFYPLGGRYIKEEFSVECNDMGAEFLEAKVGGFLSQFLEREEREQSEMASHLVAPLFQAESSPLVMVQFNMFECGGLAIGISIAHRIADAFTIGTFISAWATACRIGSDKVHCRPSFQLGSLFPPKQMPSSSTGTAPGTDIKIIRRRFVFDGHT
;
A
#
# COMPACT_ATOMS: atom_id res chain seq x y z
N MET A 1 -16.87 12.22 10.01
CA MET A 1 -17.32 10.82 9.98
C MET A 1 -16.34 10.01 10.80
N GLU A 2 -16.83 9.04 11.58
CA GLU A 2 -16.00 8.19 12.43
C GLU A 2 -15.55 6.94 11.67
N VAL A 3 -14.30 6.55 11.85
CA VAL A 3 -13.73 5.30 11.29
C VAL A 3 -13.42 4.37 12.45
N GLN A 4 -14.05 3.19 12.46
CA GLN A 4 -13.87 2.17 13.48
C GLN A 4 -13.15 0.95 12.88
N ILE A 5 -11.93 0.67 13.34
CA ILE A 5 -11.21 -0.55 12.97
C ILE A 5 -11.88 -1.76 13.64
N LEU A 6 -12.26 -2.75 12.84
CA LEU A 6 -12.90 -3.99 13.28
C LEU A 6 -11.88 -5.12 13.47
N SER A 7 -10.93 -5.24 12.56
CA SER A 7 -9.96 -6.33 12.55
C SER A 7 -8.63 -5.88 11.96
N ARG A 8 -7.55 -6.58 12.34
CA ARG A 8 -6.19 -6.37 11.87
C ARG A 8 -5.53 -7.74 11.68
N LYS A 9 -4.94 -7.96 10.50
CA LYS A 9 -4.29 -9.23 10.14
C LYS A 9 -2.99 -8.97 9.40
N LEU A 10 -2.06 -9.92 9.49
CA LEU A 10 -0.91 -10.01 8.60
C LEU A 10 -1.19 -11.08 7.54
N ILE A 11 -1.16 -10.68 6.28
CA ILE A 11 -1.39 -11.52 5.12
C ILE A 11 -0.04 -11.91 4.55
N ALA A 12 0.40 -13.12 4.87
CA ALA A 12 1.61 -13.71 4.34
C ALA A 12 1.44 -14.11 2.86
N PRO A 13 2.53 -14.20 2.09
CA PRO A 13 2.50 -14.81 0.76
C PRO A 13 1.87 -16.21 0.78
N SER A 14 1.09 -16.54 -0.26
CA SER A 14 0.42 -17.84 -0.40
C SER A 14 1.39 -19.03 -0.58
N SER A 15 2.58 -18.73 -1.10
CA SER A 15 3.70 -19.65 -1.31
C SER A 15 4.94 -19.06 -0.65
N PRO A 16 5.74 -19.88 0.06
CA PRO A 16 6.90 -19.40 0.80
C PRO A 16 7.98 -18.85 -0.12
N THR A 17 8.65 -17.79 0.32
CA THR A 17 9.80 -17.23 -0.39
C THR A 17 10.97 -18.24 -0.38
N PRO A 18 11.51 -18.61 -1.55
CA PRO A 18 12.65 -19.52 -1.63
C PRO A 18 13.87 -19.02 -0.82
N PRO A 19 14.65 -19.90 -0.17
CA PRO A 19 15.75 -19.49 0.71
C PRO A 19 16.77 -18.54 0.06
N HIS A 20 17.07 -18.74 -1.23
CA HIS A 20 18.01 -17.89 -1.98
C HIS A 20 17.47 -16.49 -2.33
N LEU A 21 16.18 -16.22 -2.08
CA LEU A 21 15.52 -14.93 -2.30
C LEU A 21 15.17 -14.21 -0.99
N GLN A 22 15.51 -14.77 0.18
CA GLN A 22 15.13 -14.23 1.49
C GLN A 22 15.79 -12.90 1.85
N ASN A 23 16.88 -12.52 1.20
CA ASN A 23 17.52 -11.23 1.40
C ASN A 23 17.63 -10.49 0.07
N LEU A 24 16.91 -9.38 -0.05
CA LEU A 24 16.95 -8.51 -1.22
C LEU A 24 17.71 -7.23 -0.88
N LYS A 25 18.85 -6.99 -1.53
CA LYS A 25 19.52 -5.69 -1.44
C LYS A 25 18.74 -4.65 -2.24
N VAL A 26 18.51 -3.49 -1.65
CA VAL A 26 17.92 -2.35 -2.38
C VAL A 26 18.96 -1.67 -3.26
N SER A 27 18.55 -0.89 -4.24
CA SER A 27 19.50 -0.19 -5.12
C SER A 27 20.00 1.11 -4.50
N CYS A 28 21.08 1.68 -5.05
CA CYS A 28 21.52 3.03 -4.65
C CYS A 28 20.48 4.13 -4.92
N PHE A 29 19.52 3.90 -5.81
CA PHE A 29 18.39 4.82 -6.03
C PHE A 29 17.37 4.74 -4.90
N ASP A 30 17.11 3.54 -4.40
CA ASP A 30 16.17 3.31 -3.31
C ASP A 30 16.72 3.85 -1.97
N GLN A 31 18.04 3.84 -1.79
CA GLN A 31 18.69 4.39 -0.58
C GLN A 31 18.40 5.88 -0.34
N VAL A 32 18.22 6.66 -1.42
CA VAL A 32 17.93 8.10 -1.32
C VAL A 32 16.44 8.39 -1.21
N ALA A 33 15.58 7.37 -1.34
CA ALA A 33 14.15 7.54 -1.22
C ALA A 33 13.74 7.92 0.22
N PRO A 34 12.77 8.83 0.40
CA PRO A 34 12.32 9.23 1.72
C PRO A 34 11.77 8.04 2.52
N SER A 35 12.00 8.05 3.83
CA SER A 35 11.39 7.08 4.76
C SER A 35 9.93 7.45 5.01
N ILE A 36 9.08 7.31 3.99
CA ILE A 36 7.64 7.59 4.04
C ILE A 36 6.87 6.44 3.40
N TYR A 37 5.57 6.38 3.68
CA TYR A 37 4.65 5.57 2.89
C TYR A 37 3.94 6.46 1.88
N LEU A 38 3.68 5.90 0.71
CA LEU A 38 2.89 6.53 -0.34
C LEU A 38 1.45 6.01 -0.25
N PRO A 39 0.49 6.84 0.22
CA PRO A 39 -0.91 6.43 0.31
C PRO A 39 -1.62 6.55 -1.05
N CYS A 40 -2.50 5.60 -1.34
CA CYS A 40 -3.45 5.59 -2.45
C CYS A 40 -4.82 5.19 -1.90
N ILE A 41 -5.89 5.84 -2.34
CA ILE A 41 -7.25 5.49 -1.93
C ILE A 41 -8.12 5.31 -3.17
N PHE A 42 -8.80 4.17 -3.25
CA PHE A 42 -9.76 3.87 -4.31
C PHE A 42 -11.16 3.83 -3.73
N TYR A 43 -12.08 4.59 -4.33
CA TYR A 43 -13.47 4.65 -3.90
C TYR A 43 -14.36 3.85 -4.87
N TYR A 44 -15.22 3.00 -4.32
CA TYR A 44 -16.16 2.19 -5.09
C TYR A 44 -17.59 2.48 -4.63
N PRO A 45 -18.50 2.87 -5.53
CA PRO A 45 -19.90 3.04 -5.17
C PRO A 45 -20.52 1.70 -4.77
N ALA A 46 -21.63 1.77 -4.04
CA ALA A 46 -22.42 0.57 -3.77
C ALA A 46 -22.98 0.00 -5.08
N ASP A 47 -22.83 -1.31 -5.28
CA ASP A 47 -23.25 -2.03 -6.48
C ASP A 47 -24.45 -2.96 -6.23
N GLY A 48 -25.04 -2.88 -5.03
CA GLY A 48 -26.19 -3.70 -4.61
C GLY A 48 -25.84 -5.04 -3.98
N ASP A 49 -24.59 -5.51 -4.11
CA ASP A 49 -24.08 -6.65 -3.33
C ASP A 49 -23.43 -6.12 -2.05
N GLN A 50 -23.93 -6.59 -0.90
CA GLN A 50 -23.53 -6.13 0.42
C GLN A 50 -22.69 -7.19 1.16
N ASN A 51 -22.24 -8.23 0.47
CA ASN A 51 -21.42 -9.29 1.07
C ASN A 51 -19.96 -8.85 1.22
N ASN A 52 -19.74 -7.85 2.08
CA ASN A 52 -18.42 -7.30 2.38
C ASN A 52 -17.50 -8.35 3.02
N GLU A 53 -18.04 -9.33 3.75
CA GLU A 53 -17.24 -10.44 4.29
C GLU A 53 -16.63 -11.29 3.17
N LYS A 54 -17.42 -11.65 2.16
CA LYS A 54 -16.92 -12.39 1.00
C LYS A 54 -15.86 -11.57 0.24
N ARG A 55 -16.13 -10.29 -0.03
CA ARG A 55 -15.18 -9.39 -0.71
C ARG A 55 -13.87 -9.27 0.03
N SER A 56 -13.94 -9.08 1.35
CA SER A 56 -12.76 -8.99 2.19
C SER A 56 -11.94 -10.28 2.15
N LYS A 57 -12.59 -11.44 2.26
CA LYS A 57 -11.91 -12.75 2.11
C LYS A 57 -11.26 -12.95 0.73
N GLU A 58 -11.93 -12.53 -0.34
CA GLU A 58 -11.38 -12.58 -1.70
C GLU A 58 -10.17 -11.63 -1.87
N MET A 59 -10.23 -10.44 -1.25
CA MET A 59 -9.12 -9.49 -1.19
C MET A 59 -7.94 -10.01 -0.39
N GLU A 60 -8.15 -10.59 0.79
CA GLU A 60 -7.11 -11.22 1.61
C GLU A 60 -6.43 -12.36 0.85
N LYS A 61 -7.21 -13.25 0.24
CA LYS A 61 -6.70 -14.39 -0.54
C LYS A 61 -5.86 -13.91 -1.72
N SER A 62 -6.39 -13.00 -2.53
CA SER A 62 -5.69 -12.49 -3.71
C SER A 62 -4.47 -11.65 -3.34
N LEU A 63 -4.47 -10.99 -2.18
CA LEU A 63 -3.30 -10.29 -1.66
C LEU A 63 -2.19 -11.29 -1.34
N ALA A 64 -2.49 -12.40 -0.65
CA ALA A 64 -1.52 -13.46 -0.39
C ALA A 64 -0.93 -14.05 -1.69
N GLU A 65 -1.76 -14.30 -2.70
CA GLU A 65 -1.30 -14.79 -4.01
C GLU A 65 -0.43 -13.76 -4.74
N THR A 66 -0.79 -12.48 -4.68
CA THR A 66 -0.01 -11.40 -5.31
C THR A 66 1.32 -11.20 -4.59
N LEU A 67 1.34 -11.30 -3.26
CA LEU A 67 2.57 -11.23 -2.49
C LEU A 67 3.53 -12.36 -2.82
N SER A 68 3.08 -13.53 -3.29
CA SER A 68 4.00 -14.56 -3.81
C SER A 68 4.71 -14.14 -5.09
N LEU A 69 4.07 -13.31 -5.93
CA LEU A 69 4.70 -12.74 -7.13
C LEU A 69 5.58 -11.53 -6.80
N PHE A 70 5.19 -10.77 -5.77
CA PHE A 70 5.88 -9.58 -5.27
C PHE A 70 6.48 -9.83 -3.88
N TYR A 71 7.19 -10.94 -3.73
CA TYR A 71 7.66 -11.46 -2.43
C TYR A 71 8.38 -10.44 -1.53
N PRO A 72 9.17 -9.46 -2.04
CA PRO A 72 9.80 -8.48 -1.15
C PRO A 72 8.78 -7.64 -0.39
N LEU A 73 7.59 -7.40 -0.96
CA LEU A 73 6.53 -6.62 -0.32
C LEU A 73 5.93 -7.33 0.91
N GLY A 74 6.12 -8.64 1.03
CA GLY A 74 5.75 -9.43 2.21
C GLY A 74 6.83 -9.45 3.30
N GLY A 75 7.97 -8.79 3.09
CA GLY A 75 9.10 -8.78 4.01
C GLY A 75 9.12 -7.59 4.98
N ARG A 76 10.32 -7.32 5.53
CA ARG A 76 10.63 -6.16 6.40
C ARG A 76 11.90 -5.46 5.93
N TYR A 77 11.90 -4.13 5.95
CA TYR A 77 13.07 -3.35 5.56
C TYR A 77 14.08 -3.27 6.71
N ILE A 78 15.33 -3.65 6.44
CA ILE A 78 16.45 -3.59 7.38
C ILE A 78 17.31 -2.37 7.03
N LYS A 79 17.25 -1.34 7.86
CA LYS A 79 17.82 -0.03 7.56
C LYS A 79 19.34 -0.03 7.53
N GLU A 80 19.96 -0.76 8.45
CA GLU A 80 21.40 -0.86 8.63
C GLU A 80 22.06 -1.59 7.45
N GLU A 81 21.34 -2.52 6.84
CA GLU A 81 21.82 -3.35 5.73
C GLU A 81 21.43 -2.83 4.35
N PHE A 82 20.55 -1.82 4.28
CA PHE A 82 19.91 -1.39 3.02
C PHE A 82 19.33 -2.58 2.26
N SER A 83 18.58 -3.42 2.97
CA SER A 83 18.03 -4.66 2.44
C SER A 83 16.58 -4.84 2.88
N VAL A 84 15.88 -5.75 2.21
CA VAL A 84 14.59 -6.28 2.63
C VAL A 84 14.81 -7.73 3.03
N GLU A 85 14.51 -8.02 4.28
CA GLU A 85 14.36 -9.39 4.78
C GLU A 85 13.01 -9.92 4.31
N CYS A 86 13.02 -10.77 3.30
CA CYS A 86 11.85 -11.41 2.70
C CYS A 86 11.45 -12.64 3.54
N ASN A 87 11.03 -12.39 4.78
CA ASN A 87 10.72 -13.37 5.83
C ASN A 87 9.24 -13.81 5.85
N ASP A 88 8.47 -13.49 4.83
CA ASP A 88 7.05 -13.83 4.69
C ASP A 88 6.14 -13.34 5.85
N MET A 89 6.58 -12.36 6.65
CA MET A 89 5.78 -11.75 7.71
C MET A 89 4.52 -11.02 7.20
N GLY A 90 4.44 -10.78 5.90
CA GLY A 90 3.23 -10.37 5.19
C GLY A 90 2.94 -8.88 5.21
N ALA A 91 1.91 -8.52 4.44
CA ALA A 91 1.30 -7.20 4.42
C ALA A 91 0.25 -7.07 5.52
N GLU A 92 0.03 -5.86 6.01
CA GLU A 92 -1.06 -5.62 6.95
C GLU A 92 -2.38 -5.39 6.24
N PHE A 93 -3.44 -6.02 6.73
CA PHE A 93 -4.79 -5.86 6.25
C PHE A 93 -5.72 -5.49 7.42
N LEU A 94 -6.35 -4.33 7.32
CA LEU A 94 -7.33 -3.84 8.29
C LEU A 94 -8.72 -3.82 7.66
N GLU A 95 -9.72 -4.19 8.44
CA GLU A 95 -11.13 -3.94 8.09
C GLU A 95 -11.66 -2.82 8.98
N ALA A 96 -12.39 -1.88 8.39
CA ALA A 96 -12.95 -0.74 9.10
C ALA A 96 -14.39 -0.46 8.68
N LYS A 97 -15.23 -0.05 9.63
CA LYS A 97 -16.52 0.60 9.34
C LYS A 97 -16.34 2.11 9.31
N VAL A 98 -17.00 2.75 8.36
CA VAL A 98 -17.04 4.21 8.23
C VAL A 98 -18.47 4.67 8.40
N GLY A 99 -18.71 5.52 9.40
CA GLY A 99 -20.02 6.11 9.62
C GLY A 99 -20.40 7.07 8.49
N GLY A 100 -21.66 7.03 8.07
CA GLY A 100 -22.19 7.84 6.97
C GLY A 100 -21.92 7.27 5.57
N PHE A 101 -22.29 8.06 4.55
CA PHE A 101 -22.37 7.59 3.17
C PHE A 101 -21.18 8.05 2.33
N LEU A 102 -20.74 7.21 1.39
CA LEU A 102 -19.60 7.54 0.53
C LEU A 102 -19.85 8.83 -0.30
N SER A 103 -21.07 9.05 -0.80
CA SER A 103 -21.41 10.28 -1.53
C SER A 103 -21.21 11.54 -0.67
N GLN A 104 -21.69 11.52 0.57
CA GLN A 104 -21.52 12.61 1.53
C GLN A 104 -20.04 12.85 1.86
N PHE A 105 -19.18 11.84 1.79
CA PHE A 105 -17.75 12.01 1.95
C PHE A 105 -17.12 12.71 0.73
N LEU A 106 -17.53 12.32 -0.49
CA LEU A 106 -16.95 12.82 -1.75
C LEU A 106 -17.38 14.25 -2.11
N GLU A 107 -18.52 14.70 -1.59
CA GLU A 107 -19.10 16.04 -1.78
C GLU A 107 -18.52 17.10 -0.82
N ARG A 108 -17.67 16.72 0.14
CA ARG A 108 -17.06 17.66 1.09
C ARG A 108 -16.07 18.62 0.44
N GLU A 109 -15.83 19.73 1.13
CA GLU A 109 -14.72 20.63 0.79
C GLU A 109 -13.37 19.89 0.82
N GLU A 110 -12.45 20.26 -0.08
CA GLU A 110 -11.18 19.56 -0.30
C GLU A 110 -10.34 19.41 0.98
N ARG A 111 -10.36 20.42 1.85
CA ARG A 111 -9.61 20.39 3.11
C ARG A 111 -10.17 19.33 4.07
N GLU A 112 -11.47 19.36 4.32
CA GLU A 112 -12.14 18.38 5.19
C GLU A 112 -11.99 16.97 4.62
N GLN A 113 -12.18 16.82 3.31
CA GLN A 113 -12.04 15.55 2.63
C GLN A 113 -10.64 14.96 2.83
N SER A 114 -9.59 15.79 2.70
CA SER A 114 -8.23 15.29 2.88
C SER A 114 -7.89 14.96 4.32
N GLU A 115 -8.33 15.77 5.29
CA GLU A 115 -8.11 15.47 6.71
C GLU A 115 -8.75 14.11 7.03
N MET A 116 -10.00 13.90 6.57
CA MET A 116 -10.71 12.64 6.74
C MET A 116 -10.11 11.46 5.95
N ALA A 117 -9.59 11.69 4.75
CA ALA A 117 -8.97 10.65 3.92
C ALA A 117 -7.76 10.00 4.61
N SER A 118 -7.06 10.74 5.48
CA SER A 118 -5.94 10.20 6.26
C SER A 118 -6.37 9.09 7.23
N HIS A 119 -7.66 9.03 7.62
CA HIS A 119 -8.23 7.96 8.44
C HIS A 119 -8.67 6.73 7.63
N LEU A 120 -8.70 6.82 6.29
CA LEU A 120 -9.06 5.71 5.40
C LEU A 120 -7.84 4.89 4.97
N VAL A 121 -6.64 5.29 5.39
CA VAL A 121 -5.38 4.55 5.23
C VAL A 121 -4.87 4.14 6.60
N ALA A 122 -4.17 3.01 6.66
CA ALA A 122 -3.63 2.49 7.90
C ALA A 122 -2.72 3.54 8.58
N PRO A 123 -2.86 3.75 9.90
CA PRO A 123 -2.03 4.70 10.63
C PRO A 123 -0.56 4.28 10.55
N LEU A 124 0.28 5.17 10.06
CA LEU A 124 1.70 4.92 9.84
C LEU A 124 2.45 4.99 11.17
N PHE A 125 2.70 3.83 11.79
CA PHE A 125 3.69 3.72 12.87
C PHE A 125 4.97 3.16 12.25
N GLN A 126 5.99 4.01 12.09
CA GLN A 126 7.31 3.57 11.63
C GLN A 126 8.10 2.99 12.81
N ALA A 127 8.05 1.67 12.94
CA ALA A 127 8.94 0.88 13.79
C ALA A 127 9.90 0.08 12.90
N GLU A 128 10.98 -0.45 13.47
CA GLU A 128 12.00 -1.24 12.75
C GLU A 128 11.46 -2.56 12.15
N SER A 129 10.17 -2.89 12.33
CA SER A 129 9.51 -4.06 11.75
C SER A 129 8.14 -3.72 11.13
N SER A 130 7.97 -2.49 10.64
CA SER A 130 6.71 -2.10 9.99
C SER A 130 6.48 -2.87 8.68
N PRO A 131 5.24 -3.32 8.40
CA PRO A 131 4.87 -3.92 7.13
C PRO A 131 5.18 -3.00 5.95
N LEU A 132 5.72 -3.54 4.86
CA LEU A 132 6.05 -2.76 3.67
C LEU A 132 4.81 -2.33 2.88
N VAL A 133 3.73 -3.09 3.00
CA VAL A 133 2.41 -2.82 2.43
C VAL A 133 1.37 -2.88 3.55
N MET A 134 0.50 -1.87 3.59
CA MET A 134 -0.67 -1.82 4.44
C MET A 134 -1.91 -1.56 3.58
N VAL A 135 -2.98 -2.29 3.85
CA VAL A 135 -4.27 -2.20 3.17
C VAL A 135 -5.35 -1.98 4.23
N GLN A 136 -6.23 -1.00 4.00
CA GLN A 136 -7.41 -0.76 4.83
C GLN A 136 -8.66 -0.86 3.96
N PHE A 137 -9.47 -1.87 4.26
CA PHE A 137 -10.76 -2.14 3.66
C PHE A 137 -11.86 -1.40 4.44
N ASN A 138 -12.30 -0.25 3.92
CA ASN A 138 -13.27 0.61 4.59
C ASN A 138 -14.68 0.41 4.02
N MET A 139 -15.62 0.04 4.89
CA MET A 139 -17.03 -0.22 4.55
C MET A 139 -17.90 0.93 5.03
N PHE A 140 -18.51 1.67 4.10
CA PHE A 140 -19.48 2.72 4.41
C PHE A 140 -20.87 2.13 4.66
N GLU A 141 -21.71 2.85 5.42
CA GLU A 141 -23.09 2.42 5.74
C GLU A 141 -23.97 2.23 4.49
N CYS A 142 -23.70 2.99 3.43
CA CYS A 142 -24.42 2.87 2.16
C CYS A 142 -23.98 1.65 1.32
N GLY A 143 -23.01 0.86 1.79
CA GLY A 143 -22.40 -0.25 1.04
C GLY A 143 -21.29 0.15 0.07
N GLY A 144 -20.96 1.44 0.00
CA GLY A 144 -19.78 1.90 -0.73
C GLY A 144 -18.49 1.50 -0.01
N LEU A 145 -17.40 1.43 -0.75
CA LEU A 145 -16.09 1.03 -0.22
C LEU A 145 -15.04 2.13 -0.45
N ALA A 146 -14.09 2.23 0.47
CA ALA A 146 -12.80 2.85 0.21
C ALA A 146 -11.67 1.87 0.52
N ILE A 147 -10.79 1.66 -0.45
CA ILE A 147 -9.61 0.80 -0.31
C ILE A 147 -8.40 1.70 -0.16
N GLY A 148 -7.92 1.87 1.07
CA GLY A 148 -6.69 2.59 1.37
C GLY A 148 -5.49 1.65 1.26
N ILE A 149 -4.46 2.05 0.53
CA ILE A 149 -3.24 1.28 0.33
C ILE A 149 -2.07 2.20 0.64
N SER A 150 -1.12 1.75 1.47
CA SER A 150 0.10 2.48 1.79
C SER A 150 1.30 1.56 1.57
N ILE A 151 2.24 1.99 0.74
CA ILE A 151 3.46 1.23 0.41
C ILE A 151 4.71 2.05 0.74
N ALA A 152 5.71 1.42 1.35
CA ALA A 152 6.95 2.09 1.73
C ALA A 152 7.69 2.61 0.48
N HIS A 153 7.98 3.92 0.43
CA HIS A 153 8.64 4.54 -0.72
C HIS A 153 10.08 4.03 -0.93
N ARG A 154 10.71 3.52 0.13
CA ARG A 154 12.09 2.98 0.11
C ARG A 154 12.29 1.73 -0.74
N ILE A 155 11.22 1.11 -1.21
CA ILE A 155 11.27 -0.13 -1.98
C ILE A 155 10.34 -0.10 -3.20
N ALA A 156 9.62 1.01 -3.41
CA ALA A 156 8.64 1.16 -4.48
C ALA A 156 8.49 2.63 -4.88
N ASP A 157 8.66 2.90 -6.17
CA ASP A 157 8.24 4.15 -6.79
C ASP A 157 6.76 4.08 -7.23
N ALA A 158 6.24 5.18 -7.79
CA ALA A 158 4.85 5.24 -8.24
C ALA A 158 4.51 4.18 -9.30
N PHE A 159 5.45 3.84 -10.18
CA PHE A 159 5.25 2.81 -11.20
C PHE A 159 5.15 1.41 -10.58
N THR A 160 6.01 1.11 -9.62
CA THR A 160 6.01 -0.15 -8.86
C THR A 160 4.71 -0.31 -8.08
N ILE A 161 4.24 0.77 -7.43
CA ILE A 161 2.97 0.81 -6.70
C ILE A 161 1.80 0.53 -7.65
N GLY A 162 1.70 1.23 -8.78
CA GLY A 162 0.65 1.01 -9.77
C GLY A 162 0.66 -0.41 -10.33
N THR A 163 1.85 -0.96 -10.59
CA THR A 163 2.04 -2.33 -11.07
C THR A 163 1.54 -3.36 -10.06
N PHE A 164 1.90 -3.20 -8.77
CA PHE A 164 1.41 -4.06 -7.70
C PHE A 164 -0.11 -4.00 -7.55
N ILE A 165 -0.69 -2.81 -7.52
CA ILE A 165 -2.15 -2.61 -7.38
C ILE A 165 -2.88 -3.24 -8.58
N SER A 166 -2.39 -3.04 -9.79
CA SER A 166 -2.98 -3.65 -10.99
C SER A 166 -2.88 -5.17 -10.98
N ALA A 167 -1.75 -5.73 -10.52
CA ALA A 167 -1.57 -7.17 -10.36
C ALA A 167 -2.54 -7.73 -9.31
N TRP A 168 -2.66 -7.08 -8.16
CA TRP A 168 -3.56 -7.49 -7.10
C TRP A 168 -5.03 -7.43 -7.53
N ALA A 169 -5.46 -6.35 -8.16
CA ALA A 169 -6.82 -6.23 -8.71
C ALA A 169 -7.13 -7.32 -9.76
N THR A 170 -6.14 -7.67 -10.60
CA THR A 170 -6.28 -8.76 -11.57
C THR A 170 -6.42 -10.11 -10.87
N ALA A 171 -5.56 -10.40 -9.89
CA ALA A 171 -5.62 -11.62 -9.09
C ALA A 171 -6.97 -11.76 -8.38
N CYS A 172 -7.48 -10.68 -7.77
CA CYS A 172 -8.76 -10.67 -7.08
C CYS A 172 -9.94 -10.91 -8.02
N ARG A 173 -9.91 -10.33 -9.23
CA ARG A 173 -11.04 -10.37 -10.16
C ARG A 173 -11.12 -11.68 -10.96
N ILE A 174 -10.00 -12.18 -11.44
CA ILE A 174 -9.95 -13.29 -12.42
C ILE A 174 -8.90 -14.37 -12.12
N GLY A 175 -8.22 -14.30 -10.99
CA GLY A 175 -7.23 -15.29 -10.55
C GLY A 175 -5.77 -14.85 -10.77
N SER A 176 -4.88 -15.28 -9.88
CA SER A 176 -3.45 -14.95 -9.90
C SER A 176 -2.69 -15.55 -11.09
N ASP A 177 -3.20 -16.64 -11.69
CA ASP A 177 -2.67 -17.22 -12.92
C ASP A 177 -2.81 -16.27 -14.13
N LYS A 178 -3.72 -15.29 -14.06
CA LYS A 178 -3.93 -14.26 -15.09
C LYS A 178 -3.06 -13.02 -14.90
N VAL A 179 -2.33 -12.92 -13.78
CA VAL A 179 -1.36 -11.84 -13.61
C VAL A 179 -0.19 -12.11 -14.55
N HIS A 180 -0.05 -11.30 -15.60
CA HIS A 180 1.05 -11.43 -16.57
C HIS A 180 2.34 -10.73 -16.14
N CYS A 181 2.25 -9.78 -15.20
CA CYS A 181 3.42 -9.10 -14.68
C CYS A 181 4.30 -10.07 -13.87
N ARG A 182 5.59 -10.14 -14.22
CA ARG A 182 6.62 -10.86 -13.46
C ARG A 182 7.72 -9.86 -13.10
N PRO A 183 7.66 -9.22 -11.93
CA PRO A 183 8.63 -8.21 -11.54
C PRO A 183 10.03 -8.83 -11.42
N SER A 184 11.05 -8.07 -11.84
CA SER A 184 12.45 -8.41 -11.57
C SER A 184 12.95 -7.57 -10.40
N PHE A 185 13.58 -8.21 -9.42
CA PHE A 185 14.13 -7.57 -8.23
C PHE A 185 15.67 -7.45 -8.29
N GLN A 186 16.27 -7.49 -9.48
CA GLN A 186 17.72 -7.50 -9.65
C GLN A 186 18.37 -6.11 -9.57
N LEU A 187 17.59 -5.05 -9.36
CA LEU A 187 18.09 -3.68 -9.42
C LEU A 187 19.22 -3.42 -8.41
N GLY A 188 19.12 -3.95 -7.19
CA GLY A 188 20.18 -3.84 -6.18
C GLY A 188 21.44 -4.65 -6.51
N SER A 189 21.37 -5.65 -7.40
CA SER A 189 22.55 -6.34 -7.91
C SER A 189 23.25 -5.53 -9.00
N LEU A 190 22.48 -4.83 -9.85
CA LEU A 190 23.00 -3.99 -10.93
C LEU A 190 23.53 -2.64 -10.41
N PHE A 191 22.87 -2.08 -9.39
CA PHE A 191 23.18 -0.79 -8.80
C PHE A 191 23.28 -0.94 -7.27
N PRO A 192 24.37 -1.52 -6.75
CA PRO A 192 24.48 -1.86 -5.34
C PRO A 192 24.42 -0.64 -4.42
N PRO A 193 23.95 -0.82 -3.17
CA PRO A 193 24.00 0.18 -2.12
C PRO A 193 25.38 0.83 -2.02
N LYS A 194 25.43 2.15 -1.96
CA LYS A 194 26.65 2.90 -1.66
C LYS A 194 26.64 3.31 -0.19
N GLN A 195 27.79 3.26 0.46
CA GLN A 195 27.98 3.96 1.73
C GLN A 195 27.96 5.46 1.41
N MET A 196 26.78 6.06 1.50
CA MET A 196 26.65 7.50 1.42
C MET A 196 27.15 8.07 2.75
N PRO A 197 28.03 9.09 2.76
CA PRO A 197 28.25 9.86 3.98
C PRO A 197 26.87 10.31 4.44
N SER A 198 26.61 10.29 5.76
CA SER A 198 25.32 10.65 6.34
C SER A 198 24.94 12.07 5.92
N SER A 199 24.36 12.22 4.74
CA SER A 199 23.61 13.40 4.36
C SER A 199 22.48 13.37 5.36
N SER A 200 22.50 14.32 6.29
CA SER A 200 21.37 14.67 7.12
C SER A 200 20.12 14.42 6.28
N THR A 201 19.32 13.42 6.66
CA THR A 201 17.98 13.27 6.11
C THR A 201 17.40 14.66 6.17
N GLY A 202 17.24 15.30 5.02
CA GLY A 202 16.70 16.65 4.97
C GLY A 202 15.41 16.55 5.75
N THR A 203 15.37 17.17 6.93
CA THR A 203 14.13 17.52 7.56
C THR A 203 13.34 18.17 6.44
N ALA A 204 12.13 17.66 6.18
CA ALA A 204 11.19 18.38 5.33
C ALA A 204 11.28 19.86 5.74
N PRO A 205 11.41 20.80 4.78
CA PRO A 205 11.64 22.19 5.12
C PRO A 205 10.60 22.60 6.17
N GLY A 206 11.06 23.34 7.18
CA GLY A 206 10.27 23.71 8.35
C GLY A 206 8.85 24.14 7.98
N THR A 207 7.94 23.88 8.92
CA THR A 207 6.48 23.96 8.93
C THR A 207 5.78 25.22 8.37
N ASP A 208 6.44 26.07 7.59
CA ASP A 208 5.88 27.26 6.93
C ASP A 208 5.77 27.13 5.40
N ILE A 209 5.79 25.91 4.86
CA ILE A 209 5.44 25.72 3.44
C ILE A 209 3.92 25.77 3.31
N LYS A 210 3.41 26.83 2.67
CA LYS A 210 2.02 26.89 2.23
C LYS A 210 1.79 25.82 1.15
N ILE A 211 1.23 24.68 1.55
CA ILE A 211 0.82 23.62 0.62
C ILE A 211 -0.50 24.04 -0.02
N ILE A 212 -0.47 24.27 -1.34
CA ILE A 212 -1.68 24.48 -2.14
C ILE A 212 -2.02 23.16 -2.81
N ARG A 213 -3.26 22.69 -2.63
CA ARG A 213 -3.78 21.50 -3.31
C ARG A 213 -4.76 21.91 -4.40
N ARG A 214 -4.85 21.09 -5.44
CA ARG A 214 -5.80 21.25 -6.52
C ARG A 214 -6.35 19.86 -6.85
N ARG A 215 -7.67 19.73 -6.83
CA ARG A 215 -8.36 18.54 -7.31
C ARG A 215 -8.49 18.58 -8.83
N PHE A 216 -7.92 17.58 -9.50
CA PHE A 216 -8.15 17.35 -10.93
C PHE A 216 -9.18 16.23 -11.06
N VAL A 217 -10.23 16.48 -11.82
CA VAL A 217 -11.28 15.51 -12.12
C VAL A 217 -11.20 15.18 -13.60
N PHE A 218 -11.11 13.90 -13.92
CA PHE A 218 -11.06 13.39 -15.27
C PHE A 218 -12.31 12.53 -15.50
N ASP A 219 -12.98 12.72 -16.63
CA ASP A 219 -14.11 11.88 -17.01
C ASP A 219 -13.61 10.50 -17.44
N GLY A 220 -14.23 9.43 -16.92
CA GLY A 220 -13.84 8.04 -17.17
C GLY A 220 -14.32 7.46 -18.51
N HIS A 221 -14.72 8.31 -19.46
CA HIS A 221 -15.10 7.89 -20.81
C HIS A 221 -13.84 7.68 -21.64
N THR A 222 -13.34 6.45 -21.68
CA THR A 222 -12.32 5.97 -22.63
C THR A 222 -12.78 4.68 -23.28
#